data_AF-A0A098M687-F1
#
_entry.id   AF-A0A098M687-F1
#
_cell.length_a   1.000
_cell.length_b   1.000
_cell.length_c   1.000
_cell.angle_alpha   90.00
_cell.angle_beta   90.00
_cell.angle_gamma   90.00
#
_symmetry.space_group_name_H-M   'P 1'
#
loop_
_entity.id
_entity.type
_entity.pdbx_description
1 polymer ?
#
loop_
_entity_poly.entity_id
_entity_poly.type
_entity_poly.pdbx_seq_one_letter_code
_entity_poly.pdbx_strand_id
1 'polypeptide(L)'
;MIQNLGIGAQAVQQLAMKTPTAPSSSVPTGSSQSFSSYLEDALNQVAGQEQQAKEMNNKFVLGEVNVDEALISSQQALLSLQLTTQVRNKVIEAYQEIMRTQI
;
A
#
# COMPACT_ATOMS: atom_id res chain seq x y z
N MET A 1 61.18 28.55 45.70
CA MET A 1 60.99 28.83 44.25
C MET A 1 61.34 27.55 43.51
N ILE A 2 60.51 26.89 42.70
CA ILE A 2 59.12 27.03 42.26
C ILE A 2 58.58 25.59 42.16
N GLN A 3 57.35 25.40 42.62
CA GLN A 3 56.55 24.17 42.52
C GLN A 3 56.35 23.81 41.04
N ASN A 4 56.73 22.60 40.61
CA ASN A 4 56.21 22.03 39.37
C ASN A 4 55.04 21.10 39.71
N LEU A 5 53.86 21.72 39.75
CA LEU A 5 52.56 21.08 39.81
C LEU A 5 52.37 20.29 38.50
N GLY A 6 52.50 18.97 38.58
CA GLY A 6 52.08 18.06 37.52
C GLY A 6 50.57 18.14 37.37
N ILE A 7 50.11 19.03 36.50
CA ILE A 7 48.73 19.07 36.02
C ILE A 7 48.49 17.71 35.36
N GLY A 8 47.69 16.90 36.05
CA GLY A 8 47.08 15.71 35.45
C GLY A 8 46.33 16.17 34.21
N ALA A 9 46.84 15.77 33.05
CA ALA A 9 46.10 15.80 31.81
C ALA A 9 44.84 14.98 32.05
N GLN A 10 43.73 15.68 32.26
CA GLN A 10 42.42 15.08 32.37
C GLN A 10 42.21 14.23 31.13
N ALA A 11 41.85 12.97 31.38
CA ALA A 11 41.57 11.96 30.40
C ALA A 11 40.73 12.55 29.26
N VAL A 12 41.29 12.51 28.05
CA VAL A 12 40.52 12.65 26.83
C VAL A 12 39.55 11.47 26.83
N GLN A 13 38.32 11.75 27.26
CA GLN A 13 37.24 10.79 27.25
C GLN A 13 36.98 10.45 25.79
N GLN A 14 37.42 9.26 25.38
CA GLN A 14 37.12 8.71 24.07
C GLN A 14 35.60 8.66 23.96
N LEU A 15 35.05 9.49 23.07
CA LEU A 15 33.65 9.43 22.72
C LEU A 15 33.39 8.04 22.14
N ALA A 16 32.79 7.17 22.96
CA ALA A 16 32.31 5.89 22.53
C ALA A 16 31.33 6.13 21.36
N MET A 17 31.77 5.77 20.16
CA MET A 17 30.94 5.70 18.96
C MET A 17 29.80 4.74 19.25
N LYS A 18 28.66 5.30 19.64
CA LYS A 18 27.39 4.60 19.67
C LYS A 18 26.99 4.37 18.22
N THR A 19 27.37 3.22 17.69
CA THR A 19 26.78 2.65 16.48
C THR A 19 25.27 2.83 16.57
N PRO A 20 24.61 3.47 15.59
CA PRO A 20 23.17 3.46 15.52
C PRO A 20 22.75 2.01 15.22
N THR A 21 22.44 1.24 16.26
CA THR A 21 21.57 0.09 16.10
C THR A 21 20.25 0.65 15.60
N ALA A 22 20.01 0.44 14.30
CA ALA A 22 18.73 0.74 13.68
C ALA A 22 17.62 0.16 14.57
N PRO A 23 16.58 0.93 14.91
CA PRO A 23 15.41 0.34 15.53
C PRO A 23 14.83 -0.62 14.50
N SER A 24 14.93 -1.93 14.80
CA SER A 24 14.10 -2.94 14.18
C SER A 24 12.67 -2.46 14.33
N SER A 25 12.14 -1.90 13.25
CA SER A 25 10.78 -1.44 13.18
C SER A 25 9.93 -2.69 13.24
N SER A 26 9.53 -3.07 14.45
CA SER A 26 8.46 -4.03 14.66
C SER A 26 7.26 -3.49 13.91
N VAL A 27 6.96 -4.09 12.76
CA VAL A 27 5.73 -3.87 12.03
C VAL A 27 4.60 -3.97 13.05
N PRO A 28 3.83 -2.90 13.30
CA PRO A 28 2.72 -2.99 14.23
C PRO A 28 1.74 -3.98 13.61
N THR A 29 1.61 -5.15 14.21
CA THR A 29 0.54 -6.13 13.98
C THR A 29 -0.78 -5.59 14.54
N GLY A 30 -1.12 -4.37 14.15
CA GLY A 30 -2.37 -3.71 14.46
C GLY A 30 -3.27 -3.81 13.24
N SER A 31 -4.28 -4.68 13.35
CA SER A 31 -5.45 -4.73 12.44
C SER A 31 -5.11 -4.76 10.96
N SER A 32 -4.28 -5.71 10.53
CA SER A 32 -4.19 -6.06 9.11
C SER A 32 -5.48 -6.80 8.75
N GLN A 33 -6.51 -6.07 8.32
CA GLN A 33 -7.47 -6.63 7.34
C GLN A 33 -6.58 -7.33 6.31
N SER A 34 -6.68 -8.65 6.21
CA SER A 34 -5.78 -9.44 5.38
C SER A 34 -5.84 -8.86 3.97
N PHE A 35 -4.70 -8.73 3.29
CA PHE A 35 -4.69 -8.21 1.93
C PHE A 35 -5.72 -8.93 1.04
N SER A 36 -5.95 -10.23 1.29
CA SER A 36 -7.02 -11.03 0.69
C SER A 36 -8.42 -10.44 0.89
N SER A 37 -8.77 -10.00 2.10
CA SER A 37 -10.06 -9.35 2.37
C SER A 37 -10.19 -7.99 1.69
N TYR A 38 -9.11 -7.19 1.63
CA TYR A 38 -9.12 -5.94 0.86
C TYR A 38 -9.29 -6.19 -0.64
N LEU A 39 -8.63 -7.23 -1.17
CA LEU A 39 -8.78 -7.64 -2.57
C LEU A 39 -10.21 -8.13 -2.85
N GLU A 40 -10.79 -8.91 -1.94
CA GLU A 40 -12.16 -9.39 -2.04
C GLU A 40 -13.17 -8.23 -2.02
N ASP A 41 -13.01 -7.27 -1.11
CA ASP A 41 -13.82 -6.04 -1.07
C ASP A 41 -13.70 -5.25 -2.37
N ALA A 42 -12.48 -5.08 -2.90
CA ALA A 42 -12.25 -4.37 -4.16
C ALA A 42 -12.91 -5.10 -5.35
N LEU A 43 -12.83 -6.43 -5.41
CA LEU A 43 -13.50 -7.23 -6.44
C LEU A 43 -15.02 -7.11 -6.37
N ASN A 44 -15.59 -7.16 -5.16
CA ASN A 44 -17.01 -6.92 -4.95
C ASN A 44 -17.43 -5.51 -5.38
N GLN A 45 -16.58 -4.51 -5.14
CA GLN A 45 -16.84 -3.14 -5.57
C GLN A 45 -16.87 -3.00 -7.10
N VAL A 46 -15.96 -3.67 -7.82
CA VAL A 46 -15.96 -3.69 -9.30
C VAL A 46 -17.21 -4.39 -9.83
N ALA A 47 -17.61 -5.53 -9.25
CA ALA A 47 -18.84 -6.22 -9.63
C ALA A 47 -20.08 -5.32 -9.42
N GLY A 48 -20.12 -4.58 -8.31
CA GLY A 48 -21.16 -3.59 -8.05
C GLY A 48 -21.18 -2.46 -9.08
N GLN A 49 -20.01 -1.96 -9.47
CA GLN A 49 -19.89 -0.92 -10.50
C GLN A 49 -20.32 -1.40 -11.89
N GLU A 50 -19.99 -2.64 -12.28
CA GLU A 50 -20.50 -3.23 -13.53
C GLU A 50 -22.02 -3.32 -13.54
N GLN A 51 -22.62 -3.74 -12.42
CA GLN A 51 -24.07 -3.83 -12.31
C GLN A 51 -24.74 -2.46 -12.36
N GLN A 52 -24.16 -1.47 -11.69
CA GLN A 52 -24.65 -0.09 -11.74
C GLN A 52 -24.54 0.50 -13.15
N ALA A 53 -23.46 0.21 -13.88
CA ALA A 53 -23.31 0.62 -15.28
C ALA A 53 -24.36 -0.02 -16.19
N LYS A 54 -24.70 -1.30 -15.98
CA LYS A 54 -25.82 -1.94 -16.70
C LYS A 54 -27.16 -1.27 -16.39
N GLU A 55 -27.40 -0.95 -15.12
CA GLU A 55 -28.65 -0.31 -14.70
C GLU A 55 -28.79 1.09 -15.29
N MET A 56 -27.71 1.88 -15.28
CA MET A 56 -27.63 3.20 -15.92
C MET A 56 -27.85 3.12 -17.43
N ASN A 57 -27.28 2.11 -18.09
CA ASN A 57 -27.53 1.87 -19.51
C ASN A 57 -29.01 1.57 -19.79
N ASN A 58 -29.63 0.74 -18.95
CA ASN A 58 -31.06 0.42 -19.07
C ASN A 58 -31.94 1.67 -18.88
N LYS A 59 -31.64 2.48 -17.86
CA LYS A 59 -32.33 3.75 -17.61
C LYS A 59 -32.12 4.75 -18.75
N PHE A 60 -30.95 4.74 -19.39
CA PHE A 60 -30.68 5.57 -20.56
C PHE A 60 -31.54 5.16 -21.76
N VAL A 61 -31.65 3.86 -22.04
CA VAL A 61 -32.52 3.34 -23.11
C VAL A 61 -34.00 3.67 -22.84
N LEU A 62 -34.40 3.72 -21.56
CA LEU A 62 -35.74 4.14 -21.12
C LEU A 62 -35.94 5.67 -21.13
N GLY A 63 -34.88 6.46 -21.37
CA GLY A 63 -34.93 7.93 -21.37
C GLY A 63 -34.95 8.59 -19.99
N GLU A 64 -34.66 7.85 -18.93
CA GLU A 64 -34.70 8.32 -17.53
C GLU A 64 -33.39 8.97 -17.05
N VAL A 65 -32.27 8.74 -17.75
CA VAL A 65 -30.96 9.34 -17.45
C VAL A 65 -30.32 9.90 -18.71
N ASN A 66 -29.48 10.93 -18.53
CA ASN A 66 -28.77 11.57 -19.63
C ASN A 66 -27.68 10.64 -20.18
N VAL A 67 -27.35 10.80 -21.47
CA VAL A 67 -26.32 9.99 -22.14
C VAL A 67 -24.96 10.11 -21.45
N ASP A 68 -24.67 11.29 -20.88
CA ASP A 68 -23.39 11.59 -20.22
C ASP A 68 -23.19 10.72 -18.97
N GLU A 69 -24.25 10.53 -18.18
CA GLU A 69 -24.21 9.70 -16.97
C GLU A 69 -23.98 8.22 -17.30
N ALA A 70 -24.66 7.69 -18.32
CA ALA A 70 -24.46 6.32 -18.78
C ALA A 70 -23.06 6.09 -19.35
N LEU A 71 -22.52 7.06 -20.10
CA LEU A 71 -21.16 7.03 -20.63
C LEU A 71 -20.11 7.08 -19.52
N ILE A 72 -20.25 7.98 -18.53
CA ILE A 72 -19.34 8.08 -17.38
C ILE A 72 -19.33 6.75 -16.61
N SER A 73 -20.51 6.20 -16.31
CA SER A 73 -20.63 4.94 -15.59
C SER A 73 -19.96 3.77 -16.34
N SER A 74 -20.16 3.71 -17.66
CA SER A 74 -19.51 2.71 -18.51
C SER A 74 -17.98 2.88 -18.54
N GLN A 75 -17.49 4.12 -18.61
CA GLN A 75 -16.06 4.40 -18.60
C GLN A 75 -15.41 4.04 -17.26
N GLN A 76 -16.09 4.32 -16.16
CA GLN A 76 -15.65 3.96 -14.81
C GLN A 76 -15.58 2.44 -14.64
N ALA A 77 -16.61 1.70 -15.08
CA ALA A 77 -16.60 0.24 -15.03
C ALA A 77 -15.42 -0.36 -15.83
N LEU A 78 -15.16 0.17 -17.04
CA LEU A 78 -14.04 -0.28 -17.87
C LEU A 78 -12.67 -0.01 -17.20
N LEU A 79 -12.49 1.19 -16.64
CA LEU A 79 -11.25 1.54 -15.94
C LEU A 79 -11.05 0.65 -14.70
N SER A 80 -12.11 0.40 -13.93
CA SER A 80 -12.08 -0.48 -12.77
C SER A 80 -11.72 -1.92 -13.15
N LEU A 81 -12.27 -2.46 -14.24
CA LEU A 81 -11.93 -3.80 -14.73
C LEU A 81 -10.45 -3.90 -15.17
N GLN A 82 -9.93 -2.86 -15.81
CA GLN A 82 -8.51 -2.78 -16.17
C GLN A 82 -7.63 -2.78 -14.91
N LEU A 83 -8.00 -1.97 -13.91
CA LEU A 83 -7.29 -1.93 -12.63
C LEU A 83 -7.32 -3.30 -11.94
N THR A 84 -8.48 -3.96 -11.88
CA THR A 84 -8.60 -5.32 -11.33
C THR A 84 -7.67 -6.32 -12.00
N THR A 85 -7.53 -6.24 -13.32
CA THR A 85 -6.61 -7.11 -14.07
C THR A 85 -5.15 -6.85 -13.68
N GLN A 86 -4.77 -5.58 -13.52
CA GLN A 86 -3.42 -5.22 -13.06
C GLN A 86 -3.16 -5.70 -11.63
N VAL A 87 -4.14 -5.53 -10.72
CA VAL A 87 -4.04 -6.01 -9.35
C VAL A 87 -3.90 -7.53 -9.33
N ARG A 88 -4.73 -8.27 -10.07
CA ARG A 88 -4.59 -9.74 -10.22
C ARG A 88 -3.17 -10.12 -10.63
N ASN A 89 -2.62 -9.46 -11.65
CA ASN A 89 -1.26 -9.76 -12.13
C ASN A 89 -0.23 -9.50 -11.03
N LYS A 90 -0.32 -8.36 -10.32
CA LYS A 90 0.59 -8.01 -9.21
C LYS A 90 0.49 -8.99 -8.04
N VAL A 91 -0.69 -9.52 -7.74
CA VAL A 91 -0.88 -10.53 -6.69
C VAL A 91 -0.23 -11.85 -7.07
N ILE A 92 -0.37 -12.27 -8.33
CA ILE A 92 0.28 -13.48 -8.85
C ILE A 92 1.81 -13.32 -8.80
N GLU A 93 2.34 -12.15 -9.20
CA GLU A 93 3.77 -11.82 -9.11
C GLU A 93 4.26 -11.86 -7.65
N ALA A 94 3.53 -11.25 -6.72
CA ALA A 94 3.87 -11.23 -5.30
C ALA A 94 3.89 -12.66 -4.70
N TYR A 95 2.94 -13.51 -5.09
CA TYR A 95 2.94 -14.92 -4.67
C TYR A 95 4.18 -15.67 -5.21
N GLN A 96 4.55 -15.45 -6.47
CA GLN A 96 5.77 -16.03 -7.04
C GLN A 96 7.06 -15.53 -6.36
N GLU A 97 7.12 -14.25 -6.00
CA GLU A 97 8.26 -13.64 -5.29
C GLU A 97 8.48 -14.25 -3.90
N ILE A 98 7.39 -14.44 -3.14
CA ILE A 98 7.42 -15.07 -1.80
C ILE A 98 7.92 -16.52 -1.88
N MET A 99 7.53 -17.26 -2.92
CA MET A 99 8.04 -18.61 -3.19
C MET A 99 9.55 -18.61 -3.50
N ARG A 100 10.03 -17.62 -4.27
CA ARG A 100 11.45 -17.52 -4.64
C ARG A 100 12.35 -17.10 -3.47
N THR A 101 11.84 -16.32 -2.53
CA THR A 101 12.61 -15.83 -1.37
C THR A 101 12.77 -16.89 -0.28
N GLN A 102 11.96 -17.95 -0.29
CA GLN A 102 11.99 -19.02 0.72
C GLN A 102 12.86 -20.23 0.36
N ILE A 103 13.46 -20.27 -0.84
CA ILE A 103 14.51 -21.25 -1.19
C ILE A 103 15.90 -20.66 -0.96
#